data_AF-A0A350LR99-F1
#
_entry.id   AF-A0A350LR99-F1
#
_cell.length_a   1.000
_cell.length_b   1.000
_cell.length_c   1.000
_cell.angle_alpha   90.00
_cell.angle_beta   90.00
_cell.angle_gamma   90.00
#
_symmetry.space_group_name_H-M   'P 1'
#
loop_
_entity.id
_entity.type
_entity.pdbx_description
1 polymer ?
#
loop_
_entity_poly.entity_id
_entity_poly.type
_entity_poly.pdbx_seq_one_letter_code
_entity_poly.pdbx_strand_id
1 'polypeptide(L)'
;AGLVSDGMIAQSQAQQHEFWEVREQIPEANRRIGSVSSHDISLPLSAIPDFIAKGAGEIARIGDFRVNCFGHLGDGNLHYNV
;
A
#
# COMPACT_ATOMS: atom_id res chain seq x y z
N ALA A 1 -9.88 -21.09 5.69
CA ALA A 1 -9.41 -21.35 4.31
C ALA A 1 -10.25 -20.52 3.34
N GLY A 2 -9.69 -20.06 2.21
CA GLY A 2 -10.44 -19.28 1.21
C GLY A 2 -10.33 -17.75 1.29
N LEU A 3 -9.38 -17.21 2.06
CA LEU A 3 -9.12 -15.76 2.12
C LEU A 3 -8.15 -15.28 1.02
N VAL A 4 -7.27 -16.17 0.56
CA VAL A 4 -6.31 -15.93 -0.53
C VAL A 4 -6.28 -17.19 -1.38
N SER A 5 -6.36 -17.04 -2.70
CA SER A 5 -6.39 -18.15 -3.67
C SER A 5 -5.22 -18.14 -4.66
N ASP A 6 -4.47 -17.03 -4.71
CA ASP A 6 -3.46 -16.71 -5.73
C ASP A 6 -2.13 -16.23 -5.14
N GLY A 7 -1.92 -16.47 -3.84
CA GLY A 7 -0.67 -16.14 -3.16
C GLY A 7 0.49 -17.01 -3.66
N MET A 8 1.66 -16.39 -3.83
CA MET A 8 2.90 -17.09 -4.13
C MET A 8 3.80 -17.15 -2.90
N ILE A 9 4.43 -18.29 -2.66
CA ILE A 9 5.46 -18.47 -1.63
C ILE A 9 6.80 -18.63 -2.35
N ALA A 10 7.80 -17.85 -1.95
CA ALA A 10 9.13 -17.94 -2.53
C ALA A 10 9.72 -19.36 -2.37
N GLN A 11 10.26 -19.90 -3.46
CA GLN A 11 10.87 -21.24 -3.54
C GLN A 11 12.40 -21.19 -3.50
N SER A 12 12.99 -20.00 -3.45
CA SER A 12 14.44 -19.78 -3.36
C SER A 12 14.75 -18.43 -2.69
N GLN A 13 16.01 -18.25 -2.27
CA GLN A 13 16.48 -16.96 -1.74
C GLN A 13 16.45 -15.86 -2.80
N ALA A 14 16.74 -16.20 -4.06
CA ALA A 14 16.63 -15.25 -5.17
C ALA A 14 15.19 -14.75 -5.33
N GLN A 15 14.21 -15.66 -5.34
CA GLN A 15 12.79 -15.27 -5.43
C GLN A 15 12.31 -14.51 -4.18
N GLN A 16 12.83 -14.84 -3.00
CA GLN A 16 12.57 -14.06 -1.79
C GLN A 16 13.06 -12.62 -1.95
N HIS A 17 14.26 -12.42 -2.50
CA HIS A 17 14.80 -11.09 -2.76
C HIS A 17 13.94 -10.33 -3.77
N GLU A 18 13.59 -10.96 -4.89
CA GLU A 18 12.70 -10.38 -5.91
C GLU A 18 11.34 -9.93 -5.32
N PHE A 19 10.75 -10.72 -4.42
CA PHE A 19 9.51 -10.34 -3.74
C PHE A 19 9.69 -9.12 -2.82
N TRP A 20 10.82 -9.05 -2.11
CA TRP A 20 11.14 -7.89 -1.28
C TRP A 20 11.45 -6.64 -2.10
N GLU A 21 12.15 -6.78 -3.22
CA GLU A 21 12.44 -5.66 -4.14
C GLU A 21 11.14 -4.96 -4.57
N VAL A 22 10.08 -5.71 -4.88
CA VAL A 22 8.77 -5.10 -5.23
C VAL A 22 8.27 -4.17 -4.11
N ARG A 23 8.37 -4.59 -2.84
CA ARG A 23 7.92 -3.80 -1.69
C ARG A 23 8.86 -2.63 -1.38
N GLU A 24 10.17 -2.83 -1.49
CA GLU A 24 11.18 -1.84 -1.13
C GLU A 24 11.32 -0.73 -2.18
N GLN A 25 10.99 -1.02 -3.44
CA GLN A 25 11.05 -0.04 -4.54
C GLN A 25 9.84 0.91 -4.59
N ILE A 26 8.78 0.69 -3.80
CA ILE A 26 7.56 1.54 -3.84
C ILE A 26 7.86 3.03 -3.62
N PRO A 27 8.67 3.46 -2.63
CA PRO A 27 8.96 4.88 -2.42
C PRO A 27 9.71 5.52 -3.59
N GLU A 28 10.63 4.78 -4.22
CA GLU A 28 11.36 5.25 -5.40
C GLU A 28 10.43 5.33 -6.63
N ALA A 29 9.56 4.34 -6.82
CA ALA A 29 8.55 4.37 -7.87
C ALA A 29 7.61 5.59 -7.72
N ASN A 30 7.19 5.92 -6.50
CA ASN A 30 6.40 7.12 -6.20
C ASN A 30 7.12 8.41 -6.62
N ARG A 31 8.41 8.55 -6.37
CA ARG A 31 9.19 9.72 -6.81
C ARG A 31 9.25 9.84 -8.33
N ARG A 32 9.37 8.71 -9.03
CA ARG A 32 9.46 8.68 -10.51
C ARG A 32 8.16 9.04 -11.21
N ILE A 33 7.03 8.83 -10.54
CA ILE A 33 5.70 9.23 -11.01
C ILE A 33 5.58 10.75 -11.09
N GLY A 34 6.22 11.48 -10.17
CA GLY A 34 6.13 12.94 -10.08
C GLY A 34 5.76 13.41 -8.68
N SER A 35 4.97 14.48 -8.60
CA SER A 35 4.50 15.04 -7.33
C SER A 35 3.59 14.05 -6.60
N VAL A 36 3.89 13.79 -5.33
CA VAL A 36 3.12 12.90 -4.44
C VAL A 36 2.83 13.65 -3.14
N SER A 37 1.57 13.61 -2.72
CA SER A 37 1.16 14.03 -1.38
C SER A 37 1.26 12.83 -0.43
N SER A 38 2.36 12.77 0.31
CA SER A 38 2.65 11.65 1.20
C SER A 38 2.01 11.82 2.58
N HIS A 39 1.29 10.80 3.04
CA HIS A 39 0.73 10.74 4.38
C HIS A 39 1.20 9.44 5.04
N ASP A 40 1.82 9.56 6.21
CA ASP A 40 2.29 8.44 7.02
C ASP A 40 1.52 8.47 8.34
N ILE A 41 0.59 7.52 8.52
CA ILE A 41 -0.41 7.57 9.59
C ILE A 41 -0.52 6.23 10.32
N SER A 42 -0.95 6.27 11.57
CA SER A 42 -1.26 5.08 12.37
C SER A 42 -2.76 4.98 12.61
N LEU A 43 -3.32 3.78 12.41
CA LEU A 43 -4.73 3.49 12.60
C LEU A 43 -4.89 2.20 13.42
N PRO A 44 -5.99 2.04 14.19
CA PRO A 44 -6.38 0.73 14.71
C PRO A 44 -6.54 -0.27 13.56
N LEU A 45 -6.05 -1.50 13.71
CA LEU A 45 -6.08 -2.52 12.66
C LEU A 45 -7.49 -2.75 12.09
N SER A 46 -8.51 -2.74 12.95
CA SER A 46 -9.91 -2.91 12.56
C SER A 46 -10.46 -1.75 11.72
N ALA A 47 -9.83 -0.57 11.76
CA ALA A 47 -10.27 0.61 11.02
C ALA A 47 -9.63 0.73 9.63
N ILE A 48 -8.56 -0.01 9.34
CA ILE A 48 -7.80 0.11 8.09
C ILE A 48 -8.65 -0.18 6.85
N PRO A 49 -9.43 -1.29 6.78
CA PRO A 49 -10.23 -1.57 5.58
C PRO A 49 -11.24 -0.45 5.26
N ASP A 50 -11.94 0.03 6.29
CA ASP A 50 -12.89 1.13 6.18
C ASP A 50 -12.23 2.45 5.78
N PHE A 51 -11.05 2.74 6.34
CA PHE A 51 -10.30 3.94 6.02
C PHE A 51 -9.88 3.96 4.55
N ILE A 52 -9.35 2.84 4.03
CA ILE A 52 -8.92 2.74 2.63
C ILE A 52 -10.09 3.01 1.68
N ALA A 53 -11.24 2.38 1.94
CA ALA A 53 -12.44 2.53 1.12
C ALA A 53 -13.00 3.96 1.16
N LYS A 54 -13.12 4.56 2.35
CA LYS A 54 -13.66 5.92 2.52
C LYS A 54 -12.71 6.98 1.96
N GLY A 55 -11.41 6.83 2.22
CA GLY A 55 -10.38 7.76 1.74
C GLY A 55 -10.41 7.91 0.22
N ALA A 56 -10.55 6.81 -0.52
CA ALA A 56 -10.59 6.85 -1.97
C ALA A 56 -11.80 7.65 -2.48
N GLY A 57 -12.95 7.51 -1.81
CA GLY A 57 -14.15 8.28 -2.11
C GLY A 57 -13.99 9.77 -1.84
N GLU A 58 -13.35 10.16 -0.75
CA GLU A 58 -13.10 11.57 -0.44
C GLU A 58 -12.11 12.22 -1.41
N ILE A 59 -11.03 11.52 -1.78
CA ILE A 59 -10.06 12.01 -2.75
C ILE A 59 -10.71 12.22 -4.14
N ALA A 60 -11.58 11.30 -4.56
CA ALA A 60 -12.30 11.42 -5.83
C ALA A 60 -13.25 12.64 -5.91
N ARG A 61 -13.67 13.19 -4.76
CA ARG A 61 -14.45 14.45 -4.71
C ARG A 61 -13.60 15.69 -4.97
N ILE A 62 -12.28 15.59 -4.79
CA ILE A 62 -11.32 16.68 -5.03
C ILE A 62 -10.87 16.65 -6.50
N GLY A 63 -10.61 15.47 -7.05
CA GLY A 63 -10.19 15.30 -8.43
C GLY A 63 -9.81 13.86 -8.78
N ASP A 64 -9.41 13.66 -10.04
CA ASP A 64 -8.90 12.37 -10.51
C ASP A 64 -7.43 12.21 -10.10
N PHE A 65 -7.22 11.57 -8.95
CA PHE A 65 -5.90 11.30 -8.39
C PHE A 65 -5.70 9.81 -8.18
N ARG A 66 -4.45 9.37 -8.30
CA ARG A 66 -4.09 7.98 -8.03
C ARG A 66 -3.66 7.82 -6.58
N VAL A 67 -4.41 7.04 -5.82
CA VAL A 67 -4.00 6.61 -4.49
C VAL A 67 -3.00 5.45 -4.58
N ASN A 68 -1.80 5.63 -4.01
CA ASN A 68 -0.87 4.54 -3.74
C ASN A 68 -0.82 4.25 -2.24
N CYS A 69 -1.56 3.21 -1.83
CA CYS A 69 -1.74 2.83 -0.43
C CYS A 69 -1.00 1.52 -0.12
N PHE A 70 -0.05 1.59 0.81
CA PHE A 70 0.73 0.45 1.31
C PHE A 70 1.16 0.72 2.75
N GLY A 71 1.74 -0.24 3.45
CA GLY A 71 2.17 0.00 4.83
C GLY A 71 2.61 -1.24 5.57
N HIS A 72 2.69 -1.09 6.89
CA HIS A 72 2.99 -2.16 7.82
C HIS A 72 1.68 -2.56 8.50
N LEU A 73 0.92 -3.44 7.83
CA LEU A 73 -0.40 -3.83 8.32
C LEU A 73 -0.36 -4.46 9.73
N GLY A 74 0.76 -5.09 10.11
CA GLY A 74 0.89 -5.74 11.43
C GLY A 74 0.92 -4.77 12.62
N ASP A 75 1.30 -3.51 12.42
CA ASP A 75 1.42 -2.49 13.48
C ASP A 75 0.45 -1.32 13.30
N GLY A 76 -0.33 -1.33 12.23
CA GLY A 76 -1.34 -0.31 11.95
C GLY A 76 -0.82 0.92 11.23
N ASN A 77 0.43 0.92 10.79
CA ASN A 77 1.00 1.99 9.97
C ASN A 77 0.57 1.88 8.50
N LEU A 78 0.08 3.00 7.96
CA LEU A 78 -0.40 3.12 6.59
C LEU A 78 0.25 4.33 5.91
N HIS A 79 0.94 4.09 4.81
CA HIS A 79 1.34 5.12 3.86
C HIS A 79 0.20 5.33 2.85
N TYR A 80 -0.53 6.43 2.99
CA TYR A 80 -1.65 6.80 2.11
C TYR A 80 -1.25 7.94 1.19
N ASN A 81 -0.64 7.60 0.05
CA ASN A 81 -0.09 8.58 -0.88
C ASN A 81 -1.08 8.89 -1.99
N VAL A 82 -1.19 10.17 -2.37
CA VAL A 82 -2.06 10.68 -3.44
C VAL A 82 -1.22 11.37 -4.52
#